data_AF-A0A2P6M5M7-F1
#
_entry.id   AF-A0A2P6M5M7-F1
#
_cell.length_a   1.000
_cell.length_b   1.000
_cell.length_c   1.000
_cell.angle_alpha   90.00
_cell.angle_beta   90.00
_cell.angle_gamma   90.00
#
_symmetry.space_group_name_H-M   'P 1'
#
loop_
_entity.id
_entity.type
_entity.pdbx_description
1 polymer ?
#
loop_
_entity_poly.entity_id
_entity_poly.type
_entity_poly.pdbx_seq_one_letter_code
_entity_poly.pdbx_strand_id
1 'polypeptide(L)'
;DVRTLDATPLGEHEVAALLRGTVAPPAMAGAMPVEDDDFRISIAGAQEKTALAWIDGRWCLPHGSTPTTHILKLPMGLVGNMKLDLGHSIENEWLCSRILAAYGLPVAECEPL
;
A
#
# COMPACT_ATOMS: atom_id res chain seq x y z
N ASP A 1 14.59 4.64 -19.52
CA ASP A 1 15.03 6.00 -19.16
C ASP A 1 14.23 6.42 -17.95
N VAL A 2 14.87 6.86 -16.85
CA VAL A 2 14.20 7.21 -15.58
C VAL A 2 13.29 8.45 -15.73
N ARG A 3 13.34 9.12 -16.89
CA ARG A 3 12.52 10.28 -17.22
C ARG A 3 11.16 9.95 -17.84
N THR A 4 10.91 8.69 -18.19
CA THR A 4 9.64 8.25 -18.76
C THR A 4 8.81 7.60 -17.66
N LEU A 5 7.59 8.11 -17.46
CA LEU A 5 6.60 7.47 -16.60
C LEU A 5 5.86 6.40 -17.42
N ASP A 6 6.09 5.15 -17.09
CA ASP A 6 5.36 4.01 -17.64
C ASP A 6 4.53 3.39 -16.51
N ALA A 7 3.20 3.54 -16.61
CA ALA A 7 2.27 3.07 -15.59
C ALA A 7 0.86 2.87 -16.16
N THR A 8 0.17 1.84 -15.66
CA THR A 8 -1.25 1.59 -15.99
C THR A 8 -2.15 2.29 -14.97
N PRO A 9 -3.05 3.21 -15.37
CA PRO A 9 -4.05 3.77 -14.48
C PRO A 9 -4.99 2.70 -13.95
N LEU A 10 -5.34 2.78 -12.67
CA LEU A 10 -6.24 1.85 -11.98
C LEU A 10 -7.55 2.55 -11.59
N GLY A 11 -8.67 1.88 -11.83
CA GLY A 11 -9.95 2.20 -11.24
C GLY A 11 -10.07 1.71 -9.79
N GLU A 12 -11.08 2.21 -9.08
CA GLU A 12 -11.34 1.86 -7.68
C GLU A 12 -11.44 0.35 -7.46
N HIS A 13 -12.15 -0.37 -8.34
CA HIS A 13 -12.27 -1.83 -8.23
C HIS A 13 -10.90 -2.52 -8.35
N GLU A 14 -10.04 -2.07 -9.26
CA GLU A 14 -8.73 -2.66 -9.49
C GLU A 14 -7.81 -2.43 -8.29
N VAL A 15 -7.81 -1.22 -7.73
CA VAL A 15 -7.12 -0.90 -6.47
C VAL A 15 -7.61 -1.82 -5.34
N ALA A 16 -8.93 -1.95 -5.17
CA ALA A 16 -9.50 -2.79 -4.13
C ALA A 16 -9.16 -4.28 -4.32
N ALA A 17 -9.09 -4.76 -5.56
CA ALA A 17 -8.67 -6.12 -5.87
C ALA A 17 -7.19 -6.35 -5.53
N LEU A 18 -6.32 -5.40 -5.87
CA LEU A 18 -4.88 -5.44 -5.54
C LEU A 18 -4.64 -5.45 -4.04
N LEU A 19 -5.35 -4.60 -3.28
CA LEU A 19 -5.26 -4.57 -1.82
C LEU A 19 -5.68 -5.90 -1.19
N ARG A 20 -6.80 -6.49 -1.63
CA ARG A 20 -7.22 -7.83 -1.16
C ARG A 20 -6.22 -8.92 -1.55
N GLY A 21 -5.62 -8.82 -2.74
CA GLY A 21 -4.59 -9.74 -3.20
C GLY A 21 -3.31 -9.70 -2.35
N THR A 22 -2.98 -8.54 -1.77
CA THR A 22 -1.78 -8.35 -0.93
C THR A 22 -1.83 -9.20 0.34
N VAL A 23 -3.00 -9.37 0.94
CA VAL A 23 -3.22 -10.18 2.16
C VAL A 23 -3.65 -11.61 1.87
N ALA A 24 -3.82 -11.98 0.60
CA ALA A 24 -4.29 -13.31 0.23
C ALA A 24 -3.20 -14.37 0.45
N PRO A 25 -3.54 -15.56 0.99
CA PRO A 25 -2.60 -16.66 1.07
C PRO A 25 -2.02 -17.01 -0.32
N PRO A 26 -0.75 -17.42 -0.43
CA PRO A 26 -0.11 -17.72 -1.72
C PRO A 26 -0.89 -18.71 -2.59
N ALA A 27 -1.64 -19.64 -1.98
CA ALA A 27 -2.47 -20.62 -2.67
C ALA A 27 -3.73 -20.02 -3.34
N MET A 28 -4.17 -18.84 -2.91
CA MET A 28 -5.35 -18.12 -3.43
C MET A 28 -4.96 -16.91 -4.30
N ALA A 29 -3.67 -16.56 -4.33
CA ALA A 29 -3.12 -15.48 -5.16
C ALA A 29 -3.05 -15.84 -6.67
N GLY A 30 -3.24 -17.11 -7.03
CA GLY A 30 -3.19 -17.62 -8.41
C GLY A 30 -4.38 -17.29 -9.31
N ALA A 31 -5.28 -16.38 -8.92
CA ALA A 31 -6.48 -16.02 -9.68
C ALA A 31 -6.47 -14.60 -10.28
N MET A 32 -5.42 -13.80 -10.01
CA MET A 32 -5.21 -12.53 -10.69
C MET A 32 -4.08 -12.71 -11.71
N PRO A 33 -4.35 -12.67 -13.03
CA PRO A 33 -3.29 -12.58 -14.02
C PRO A 33 -2.74 -11.16 -13.95
N VAL A 34 -1.87 -10.88 -12.98
CA VAL A 34 -0.86 -9.86 -13.20
C VAL A 34 0.18 -10.58 -14.04
N GLU A 35 0.01 -10.55 -15.37
CA GLU A 35 0.94 -11.15 -16.34
C GLU A 35 2.32 -10.47 -16.34
N ASP A 36 2.61 -9.62 -15.37
CA ASP A 36 3.91 -8.99 -15.22
C ASP A 36 4.59 -9.50 -13.94
N ASP A 37 5.57 -10.38 -14.15
CA ASP A 37 6.56 -10.85 -13.17
C ASP A 37 7.41 -9.69 -12.58
N ASP A 38 7.17 -8.45 -13.05
CA ASP A 38 7.92 -7.23 -12.75
C ASP A 38 7.41 -6.43 -11.55
N PHE A 39 6.19 -6.62 -11.06
CA PHE A 39 5.71 -5.86 -9.88
C PHE A 39 6.10 -6.50 -8.54
N ARG A 40 7.40 -6.70 -8.33
CA ARG A 40 7.95 -7.20 -7.06
C ARG A 40 8.48 -6.04 -6.21
N ILE A 41 7.58 -5.33 -5.52
CA ILE A 41 8.01 -4.30 -4.57
C ILE A 41 8.39 -4.94 -3.24
N SER A 42 9.67 -4.82 -2.87
CA SER A 42 10.15 -5.17 -1.54
C SER A 42 10.08 -3.95 -0.63
N ILE A 43 9.15 -3.95 0.33
CA ILE A 43 9.03 -2.91 1.36
C ILE A 43 9.21 -3.53 2.74
N ALA A 44 10.27 -3.14 3.43
CA ALA A 44 10.57 -3.61 4.78
C ALA A 44 9.43 -3.34 5.78
N GLY A 45 9.45 -4.07 6.90
CA GLY A 45 8.48 -3.93 8.01
C GLY A 45 7.46 -5.07 8.08
N ALA A 46 6.99 -5.38 9.30
CA ALA A 46 6.20 -6.58 9.57
C ALA A 46 4.70 -6.48 9.19
N GLN A 47 4.16 -5.27 9.02
CA GLN A 47 2.77 -5.07 8.59
C GLN A 47 2.63 -5.29 7.07
N GLU A 48 1.53 -5.92 6.66
CA GLU A 48 1.17 -6.08 5.25
C GLU A 48 1.03 -4.72 4.56
N LYS A 49 1.72 -4.57 3.44
CA LYS A 49 1.76 -3.31 2.69
C LYS A 49 2.09 -3.56 1.23
N THR A 50 1.57 -2.68 0.39
CA THR A 50 1.92 -2.58 -1.04
C THR A 50 2.26 -1.12 -1.35
N ALA A 51 2.56 -0.81 -2.61
CA ALA A 51 2.79 0.56 -3.03
C ALA A 51 2.24 0.81 -4.43
N LEU A 52 1.82 2.05 -4.70
CA LEU A 52 1.30 2.49 -5.99
C LEU A 52 1.86 3.88 -6.33
N ALA A 53 1.72 4.28 -7.59
CA ALA A 53 1.98 5.65 -8.02
C ALA A 53 0.67 6.46 -8.01
N TRP A 54 0.70 7.69 -7.51
CA TRP A 54 -0.40 8.64 -7.64
C TRP A 54 0.00 9.67 -8.70
N ILE A 55 -0.61 9.60 -9.87
CA ILE A 55 -0.25 10.39 -11.05
C ILE A 55 -1.52 11.05 -11.57
N ASP A 56 -1.48 12.38 -11.73
CA ASP A 56 -2.60 13.18 -12.26
C ASP A 56 -3.96 12.90 -11.59
N GLY A 57 -3.94 12.73 -10.27
CA GLY A 57 -5.14 12.51 -9.47
C GLY A 57 -5.71 11.09 -9.57
N ARG A 58 -4.89 10.10 -9.96
CA ARG A 58 -5.31 8.70 -10.09
C ARG A 58 -4.25 7.74 -9.56
N TRP A 59 -4.70 6.61 -9.03
CA TRP A 59 -3.83 5.49 -8.71
C TRP A 59 -3.37 4.81 -10.00
N CYS A 60 -2.08 4.49 -10.07
CA CYS A 60 -1.47 3.80 -11.19
C CYS A 60 -0.58 2.67 -10.68
N LEU A 61 -0.55 1.57 -11.43
CA LEU A 61 0.42 0.49 -11.30
C LEU A 61 1.67 0.85 -12.13
N PRO A 62 2.82 1.17 -11.51
CA PRO A 62 4.01 1.51 -12.27
C PRO A 62 4.72 0.28 -12.82
N HIS A 63 5.33 0.44 -13.99
CA HIS A 63 6.05 -0.61 -14.73
C HIS A 63 7.53 -0.32 -14.85
N GLY A 64 8.34 -1.37 -15.01
CA GLY A 64 9.78 -1.27 -15.20
C GLY A 64 10.47 -0.44 -14.12
N SER A 65 11.07 0.69 -14.52
CA SER A 65 11.78 1.59 -13.61
C SER A 65 10.93 2.72 -13.03
N THR A 66 9.63 2.77 -13.31
CA THR A 66 8.76 3.82 -12.79
C THR A 66 8.61 3.64 -11.28
N PRO A 67 8.94 4.65 -10.45
CA PRO A 67 8.84 4.52 -9.00
C PRO A 67 7.38 4.60 -8.53
N THR A 68 7.08 3.92 -7.42
CA THR A 68 5.87 4.22 -6.63
C THR A 68 6.05 5.53 -5.86
N THR A 69 4.93 6.07 -5.38
CA THR A 69 4.90 7.34 -4.64
C THR A 69 4.27 7.20 -3.26
N HIS A 70 3.44 6.17 -3.07
CA HIS A 70 2.73 5.93 -1.82
C HIS A 70 2.87 4.47 -1.40
N ILE A 71 2.97 4.28 -0.08
CA ILE A 71 2.87 2.97 0.56
C ILE A 71 1.43 2.84 1.07
N LEU A 72 0.74 1.79 0.65
CA LEU A 72 -0.60 1.47 1.12
C LEU A 72 -0.47 0.37 2.18
N LYS A 73 -0.75 0.72 3.42
CA LYS A 73 -0.72 -0.19 4.57
C LYS A 73 -2.09 -0.82 4.77
N LEU A 74 -2.12 -2.11 5.10
CA LEU A 74 -3.37 -2.84 5.35
C LEU A 74 -3.59 -3.07 6.85
N PRO A 75 -4.85 -3.21 7.30
CA PRO A 75 -5.16 -3.47 8.70
C PRO A 75 -4.47 -4.73 9.23
N MET A 76 -3.89 -4.65 10.43
CA MET A 76 -3.10 -5.74 11.03
C MET A 76 -3.94 -6.85 11.69
N GLY A 77 -5.19 -6.56 12.08
CA GLY A 77 -6.04 -7.53 12.79
C GLY A 77 -5.44 -7.98 14.13
N LEU A 78 -5.52 -9.28 14.44
CA LEU A 78 -4.96 -9.84 15.68
C LEU A 78 -3.46 -10.14 15.52
N VAL A 79 -2.63 -9.56 16.38
CA VAL A 79 -1.16 -9.67 16.29
C VAL A 79 -0.54 -10.23 17.57
N GLY A 80 0.47 -11.08 17.38
CA GLY A 80 1.31 -11.65 18.44
C GLY A 80 0.62 -12.74 19.29
N ASN A 81 1.41 -13.42 20.12
CA ASN A 81 0.93 -14.54 20.94
C ASN A 81 -0.15 -14.13 21.96
N MET A 82 -0.18 -12.86 22.35
CA MET A 82 -1.18 -12.29 23.26
C MET A 82 -2.48 -11.88 22.56
N LYS A 83 -2.58 -12.03 21.23
CA LYS A 83 -3.73 -11.62 20.40
C LYS A 83 -4.15 -10.18 20.65
N LEU A 84 -3.20 -9.25 20.54
CA LEU A 84 -3.52 -7.83 20.59
C LEU A 84 -4.39 -7.50 19.37
N ASP A 85 -5.53 -6.86 19.60
CA ASP A 85 -6.41 -6.40 18.53
C ASP A 85 -5.91 -5.06 17.98
N LEU A 86 -5.41 -5.10 16.75
CA LEU A 86 -4.96 -3.96 15.96
C LEU A 86 -5.81 -3.83 14.68
N GLY A 87 -7.09 -4.21 14.74
CA GLY A 87 -8.05 -4.03 13.64
C GLY A 87 -8.16 -2.57 13.17
N HIS A 88 -8.02 -1.61 14.08
CA HIS A 88 -8.03 -0.17 13.81
C HIS A 88 -6.62 0.43 13.62
N SER A 89 -5.68 -0.36 13.13
CA SER A 89 -4.28 0.08 12.95
C SER A 89 -4.15 1.23 11.96
N ILE A 90 -5.03 1.32 10.96
CA ILE A 90 -5.01 2.40 9.96
C ILE A 90 -5.36 3.74 10.60
N GLU A 91 -6.50 3.81 11.29
CA GLU A 91 -6.96 5.03 11.96
C GLU A 91 -6.02 5.41 13.11
N ASN A 92 -5.47 4.42 13.82
CA ASN A 92 -4.48 4.66 14.87
C ASN A 92 -3.21 5.32 14.30
N GLU A 93 -2.64 4.76 13.23
CA GLU A 93 -1.42 5.32 12.64
C GLU A 93 -1.66 6.71 12.04
N TRP A 94 -2.78 6.91 11.35
CA TRP A 94 -3.18 8.22 10.85
C TRP A 94 -3.32 9.24 11.97
N LEU A 95 -4.05 8.91 13.04
CA LEU A 95 -4.23 9.80 14.19
C LEU A 95 -2.91 10.13 14.87
N CYS A 96 -2.03 9.13 15.07
CA CYS A 96 -0.69 9.35 15.61
C CYS A 96 0.11 10.32 14.74
N SER A 97 0.10 10.14 13.42
CA SER A 97 0.78 11.03 12.48
C SER A 97 0.24 12.47 12.59
N ARG A 98 -1.10 12.64 12.66
CA ARG A 98 -1.75 13.94 12.85
C ARG A 98 -1.35 14.61 14.16
N ILE A 99 -1.26 13.85 15.25
CA ILE A 99 -0.81 14.35 16.55
C ILE A 99 0.65 14.82 16.45
N LEU A 100 1.55 13.98 15.93
CA LEU A 100 2.97 14.32 15.78
C LEU A 100 3.16 15.58 14.93
N ALA A 101 2.43 15.70 13.82
CA ALA A 101 2.41 16.91 12.99
C ALA A 101 1.96 18.15 13.77
N ALA A 102 0.91 18.03 14.60
CA ALA A 102 0.42 19.14 15.43
C ALA A 102 1.45 19.59 16.49
N TYR A 103 2.34 18.70 16.92
CA TYR A 103 3.50 19.03 17.77
C TYR A 103 4.72 19.55 16.99
N GLY A 104 4.61 19.73 15.67
CA GLY A 104 5.68 20.26 14.83
C GLY A 104 6.77 19.25 14.47
N LEU A 105 6.52 17.95 14.67
CA LEU A 105 7.46 16.91 14.27
C LEU A 105 7.31 16.61 12.77
N PRO A 106 8.42 16.35 12.05
CA PRO A 106 8.35 15.96 10.65
C PRO A 106 7.71 14.57 10.52
N VAL A 107 6.64 14.49 9.74
CA VAL A 107 5.94 13.25 9.40
C VAL A 107 5.65 13.20 7.91
N ALA A 108 5.52 12.00 7.36
CA ALA A 108 5.00 11.84 6.01
C ALA A 108 3.49 12.16 6.00
N GLU A 109 3.02 12.82 4.94
CA GLU A 109 1.58 13.01 4.73
C GLU A 109 0.90 11.65 4.52
N CYS A 110 -0.25 11.46 5.15
CA CYS A 110 -1.01 10.24 5.05
C CYS A 110 -2.51 10.50 5.25
N GLU A 111 -3.31 9.66 4.60
CA GLU A 111 -4.76 9.64 4.69
C GLU A 111 -5.27 8.19 4.65
N PRO A 112 -6.38 7.88 5.36
CA PRO A 112 -7.11 6.64 5.15
C PRO A 112 -7.75 6.64 3.75
N LEU A 113 -7.75 5.47 3.10
CA LEU A 113 -8.35 5.25 1.78
C LEU A 113 -9.80 4.79 1.88
#